data_AF-A0A358AEH2-F1
#
_entry.id   AF-A0A358AEH2-F1
#
_cell.length_a   1.000
_cell.length_b   1.000
_cell.length_c   1.000
_cell.angle_alpha   90.00
_cell.angle_beta   90.00
_cell.angle_gamma   90.00
#
_symmetry.space_group_name_H-M   'P 1'
#
loop_
_entity.id
_entity.type
_entity.pdbx_description
1 polymer ?
#
loop_
_entity_poly.entity_id
_entity_poly.type
_entity_poly.pdbx_seq_one_letter_code
_entity_poly.pdbx_strand_id
1 'polypeptide(L)'
;MVIRYNPFRPNSPVYTGMFAGRIKEIDRIDELLYQAKLANPANILIIGERGIGKSSLLLVANHSSKGTLTWAENKHNFLTIQVSLSADTTMIDLATKLNAGIIRELNKSEQGLAFIKKSWDFLQRWEVGGIKYKQEKHDSSMSELIDNLSFSIADTVKAVTKSNASTGLCMREQKDEATGSGLFC
;
A
#
# COMPACT_ATOMS: atom_id res chain seq x y z
N MET A 1 27.52 2.52 34.41
CA MET A 1 27.07 3.38 33.30
C MET A 1 26.04 2.60 32.51
N VAL A 2 24.75 2.95 32.59
CA VAL A 2 23.71 2.24 31.84
C VAL A 2 23.83 2.64 30.37
N ILE A 3 24.24 1.70 29.53
CA ILE A 3 24.32 1.90 28.08
C ILE A 3 22.88 2.00 27.58
N ARG A 4 22.42 3.22 27.29
CA ARG A 4 21.12 3.47 26.66
C ARG A 4 21.22 3.15 25.18
N TYR A 5 20.70 1.99 24.79
CA TYR A 5 20.60 1.56 23.40
C TYR A 5 19.27 2.05 22.80
N ASN A 6 19.32 2.78 21.69
CA ASN A 6 18.12 3.17 20.95
C ASN A 6 17.68 2.01 20.04
N PRO A 7 16.51 1.41 20.28
CA PRO A 7 16.03 0.30 19.47
C PRO A 7 15.32 0.73 18.18
N PHE A 8 15.04 2.03 18.01
CA PHE A 8 14.42 2.59 16.82
C PHE A 8 15.48 2.81 15.74
N ARG A 9 15.71 1.80 14.89
CA ARG A 9 16.52 1.99 13.68
C ARG A 9 15.61 2.31 12.48
N PRO A 10 16.02 3.24 11.60
CA PRO A 10 15.30 3.49 10.36
C PRO A 10 15.17 2.19 9.55
N ASN A 11 13.95 1.87 9.09
CA ASN A 11 13.62 0.72 8.24
C ASN A 11 13.76 -0.68 8.85
N SER A 12 13.98 -0.83 10.16
CA SER A 12 13.88 -2.14 10.82
C SER A 12 12.57 -2.24 11.61
N PRO A 13 11.82 -3.36 11.51
CA PRO A 13 10.69 -3.58 12.39
C PRO A 13 11.18 -3.62 13.85
N VAL A 14 10.52 -2.87 14.71
CA VAL A 14 10.81 -2.84 16.14
C VAL A 14 10.06 -4.01 16.78
N TYR A 15 10.71 -4.71 17.72
CA TYR A 15 10.08 -5.83 18.44
C TYR A 15 8.73 -5.41 19.06
N THR A 16 7.72 -6.28 18.94
CA THR A 16 6.33 -6.05 19.40
C THR A 16 6.25 -5.61 20.87
N GLY A 17 7.15 -6.12 21.72
CA GLY A 17 7.26 -5.72 23.13
C GLY A 17 7.61 -4.24 23.38
N MET A 18 8.11 -3.51 22.38
CA MET A 18 8.40 -2.07 22.50
C MET A 18 7.20 -1.16 22.24
N PHE A 19 6.10 -1.74 21.75
CA PHE A 19 4.81 -1.06 21.61
C PHE A 19 3.89 -1.36 22.80
N ALA A 20 4.44 -1.76 23.95
CA ALA A 20 3.67 -1.92 25.18
C ALA A 20 2.85 -0.65 25.46
N GLY A 21 1.52 -0.78 25.46
CA GLY A 21 0.58 0.34 25.61
C GLY A 21 -0.02 0.88 24.30
N ARG A 22 0.41 0.40 23.12
CA ARG A 22 -0.13 0.76 21.79
C ARG A 22 -0.93 -0.35 21.12
N ILE A 23 -1.27 -1.38 21.88
CA ILE A 23 -1.95 -2.59 21.39
C ILE A 23 -3.29 -2.20 20.75
N LYS A 24 -4.05 -1.32 21.39
CA LYS A 24 -5.35 -0.86 20.89
C LYS A 24 -5.24 -0.17 19.52
N GLU A 25 -4.19 0.62 19.31
CA GLU A 25 -3.95 1.28 18.02
C GLU A 25 -3.54 0.28 16.94
N ILE A 26 -2.73 -0.73 17.29
CA ILE A 26 -2.35 -1.81 16.36
C ILE A 26 -3.58 -2.65 15.99
N ASP A 27 -4.39 -3.05 16.98
CA ASP A 27 -5.66 -3.77 16.76
C ASP A 27 -6.57 -2.97 15.84
N ARG A 28 -6.70 -1.65 16.07
CA ARG A 28 -7.52 -0.80 15.22
C ARG A 28 -7.01 -0.72 13.78
N ILE A 29 -5.69 -0.70 13.58
CA ILE A 29 -5.10 -0.74 12.24
C ILE A 29 -5.40 -2.09 11.57
N ASP A 30 -5.27 -3.20 12.30
CA ASP A 30 -5.56 -4.54 11.76
C ASP A 30 -7.03 -4.70 11.36
N GLU A 31 -7.96 -4.26 12.20
CA GLU A 31 -9.39 -4.23 11.89
C GLU A 31 -9.68 -3.47 10.60
N LEU A 32 -9.02 -2.32 10.39
CA LEU A 32 -9.26 -1.49 9.21
C LEU A 32 -8.63 -2.09 7.95
N LEU A 33 -7.47 -2.74 8.07
CA LEU A 33 -6.90 -3.54 6.99
C LEU A 33 -7.82 -4.71 6.64
N TYR A 34 -8.43 -5.36 7.64
CA TYR A 34 -9.40 -6.43 7.42
C TYR A 34 -10.66 -5.92 6.71
N GLN A 35 -11.21 -4.77 7.12
CA GLN A 35 -12.34 -4.13 6.44
C GLN A 35 -11.99 -3.75 4.98
N ALA A 36 -10.80 -3.18 4.76
CA ALA A 36 -10.33 -2.84 3.43
C ALA A 36 -10.18 -4.07 2.52
N LYS A 37 -9.79 -5.21 3.09
CA LYS A 37 -9.74 -6.51 2.36
C LYS A 37 -11.13 -6.95 1.90
N LEU A 38 -12.17 -6.62 2.65
CA LEU A 38 -13.58 -6.91 2.33
C LEU A 38 -14.23 -5.82 1.44
N ALA A 39 -13.42 -5.06 0.70
CA ALA A 39 -13.86 -3.98 -0.18
C ALA A 39 -14.58 -2.81 0.54
N ASN A 40 -14.37 -2.68 1.86
CA ASN A 40 -14.84 -1.52 2.63
C ASN A 40 -13.65 -0.58 2.93
N PRO A 41 -13.42 0.46 2.10
CA PRO A 41 -12.26 1.33 2.25
C PRO A 41 -12.31 2.10 3.58
N ALA A 42 -11.19 2.12 4.28
CA ALA A 42 -11.05 2.79 5.57
C ALA A 42 -9.91 3.80 5.54
N ASN A 43 -10.16 4.98 6.11
CA ASN A 43 -9.17 6.05 6.25
C ASN A 43 -8.87 6.28 7.74
N ILE A 44 -7.60 6.49 8.06
CA ILE A 44 -7.15 6.79 9.42
C ILE A 44 -6.31 8.05 9.47
N LEU A 45 -6.49 8.80 10.56
CA LEU A 45 -5.64 9.93 10.91
C LEU A 45 -5.01 9.66 12.28
N ILE A 46 -3.68 9.61 12.33
CA ILE A 46 -2.93 9.37 13.57
C ILE A 46 -2.40 10.70 14.09
N ILE A 47 -2.93 11.14 15.23
CA ILE A 47 -2.52 12.36 15.93
C ILE A 47 -1.75 12.05 17.22
N GLY A 48 -0.96 13.01 17.69
CA GLY A 48 -0.23 12.89 18.96
C GLY A 48 1.03 13.75 19.00
N GLU A 49 1.68 13.80 20.16
CA GLU A 49 2.88 14.62 20.39
C GLU A 49 4.09 14.19 19.54
N ARG A 50 5.03 15.12 19.31
CA ARG A 50 6.29 14.83 18.61
C ARG A 50 7.10 13.80 19.41
N GLY A 51 7.64 12.80 18.73
CA GLY A 51 8.47 11.77 19.38
C GLY A 51 7.71 10.62 20.03
N ILE A 52 6.37 10.64 20.06
CA ILE A 52 5.57 9.57 20.69
C ILE A 52 5.51 8.24 19.91
N GLY A 53 6.24 8.14 18.80
CA GLY A 53 6.33 6.91 17.99
C GLY A 53 5.30 6.77 16.87
N LYS A 54 4.66 7.85 16.40
CA LYS A 54 3.70 7.81 15.27
C LYS A 54 4.28 7.17 14.01
N SER A 55 5.50 7.56 13.62
CA SER A 55 6.19 6.99 12.46
C SER A 55 6.52 5.52 12.64
N SER A 56 6.85 5.10 13.87
CA SER A 56 7.08 3.69 14.21
C SER A 56 5.78 2.86 14.12
N LEU A 57 4.65 3.44 14.53
CA LEU A 57 3.33 2.80 14.38
C LEU A 57 2.95 2.64 12.89
N LEU A 58 3.21 3.66 12.07
CA LEU A 58 3.03 3.56 10.60
C LEU A 58 3.95 2.51 9.97
N LEU A 59 5.15 2.31 10.51
CA LEU A 59 6.04 1.25 10.05
C LEU A 59 5.47 -0.14 10.36
N VAL A 60 4.90 -0.33 11.55
CA VAL A 60 4.17 -1.57 11.90
C VAL A 60 2.98 -1.79 10.97
N ALA A 61 2.19 -0.75 10.70
CA ALA A 61 1.08 -0.82 9.75
C ALA A 61 1.54 -1.26 8.35
N ASN A 62 2.65 -0.71 7.86
CA ASN A 62 3.25 -1.07 6.57
C ASN A 62 3.69 -2.55 6.52
N HIS A 63 4.32 -3.03 7.59
CA HIS A 63 4.70 -4.45 7.68
C HIS A 63 3.51 -5.38 7.78
N SER A 64 2.45 -4.96 8.49
CA SER A 64 1.22 -5.72 8.66
C SER A 64 0.42 -5.80 7.36
N SER A 65 0.28 -4.68 6.65
CA SER A 65 -0.45 -4.62 5.38
C SER A 65 0.23 -5.42 4.27
N LYS A 66 1.57 -5.47 4.24
CA LYS A 66 2.36 -6.33 3.35
C LYS A 66 2.34 -7.82 3.74
N GLY A 67 1.84 -8.16 4.93
CA GLY A 67 1.84 -9.54 5.44
C GLY A 67 3.20 -10.05 5.90
N THR A 68 4.18 -9.15 6.07
CA THR A 68 5.49 -9.49 6.67
C THR A 68 5.42 -9.61 8.19
N LEU A 69 4.46 -8.92 8.81
CA LEU A 69 4.06 -9.10 10.19
C LEU A 69 2.65 -9.66 10.19
N THR A 70 2.43 -10.73 10.94
CA THR A 70 1.11 -11.30 11.21
C THR A 70 0.66 -10.85 12.59
N TRP A 71 -0.61 -10.44 12.69
CA TRP A 71 -1.23 -10.00 13.93
C TRP A 71 -2.56 -10.73 14.08
N ALA A 72 -2.85 -11.31 15.25
CA ALA A 72 -4.07 -12.05 15.51
C ALA A 72 -4.45 -13.09 14.42
N GLU A 73 -3.45 -13.79 13.86
CA GLU A 73 -3.58 -14.75 12.76
C GLU A 73 -4.04 -14.16 11.40
N ASN A 74 -4.27 -12.85 11.33
CA ASN A 74 -4.56 -12.15 10.08
C ASN A 74 -3.28 -11.90 9.29
N LYS A 75 -3.24 -12.44 8.06
CA LYS A 75 -2.22 -12.12 7.06
C LYS A 75 -2.83 -11.31 5.93
N HIS A 76 -2.31 -10.11 5.73
CA HIS A 76 -2.70 -9.22 4.65
C HIS A 76 -1.72 -9.32 3.47
N ASN A 77 -2.16 -8.92 2.28
CA ASN A 77 -1.33 -8.91 1.08
C ASN A 77 -1.69 -7.70 0.21
N PHE A 78 -1.52 -6.51 0.79
CA PHE A 78 -1.79 -5.26 0.10
C PHE A 78 -0.56 -4.71 -0.62
N LEU A 79 -0.78 -4.14 -1.80
CA LEU A 79 0.18 -3.24 -2.42
C LEU A 79 0.26 -1.95 -1.59
N THR A 80 1.25 -1.88 -0.71
CA THR A 80 1.37 -0.81 0.28
C THR A 80 2.37 0.24 -0.17
N ILE A 81 1.92 1.48 -0.32
CA ILE A 81 2.74 2.61 -0.73
C ILE A 81 2.92 3.56 0.46
N GLN A 82 4.16 3.96 0.73
CA GLN A 82 4.49 4.93 1.77
C GLN A 82 5.08 6.18 1.12
N VAL A 83 4.46 7.33 1.37
CA VAL A 83 4.91 8.64 0.87
C VAL A 83 5.25 9.54 2.04
N SER A 84 6.41 10.20 1.96
CA SER A 84 6.80 11.27 2.90
C SER A 84 6.53 12.63 2.27
N LEU A 85 5.81 13.48 3.00
CA LEU A 85 5.53 14.85 2.62
C LEU A 85 6.49 15.79 3.33
N SER A 86 6.89 16.83 2.62
CA SER A 86 7.71 17.94 3.11
C SER A 86 6.93 19.24 2.89
N ALA A 87 7.32 20.31 3.58
CA ALA A 87 6.61 21.60 3.53
C ALA A 87 6.55 22.23 2.13
N ASP A 88 7.46 21.84 1.24
CA ASP A 88 7.62 22.26 -0.15
C ASP A 88 6.97 21.31 -1.16
N THR A 89 6.34 20.22 -0.71
CA THR A 89 5.76 19.21 -1.62
C THR A 89 4.53 19.77 -2.33
N THR A 90 4.61 19.92 -3.65
CA THR A 90 3.47 20.30 -4.50
C THR A 90 2.57 19.11 -4.81
N MET A 91 1.39 19.35 -5.38
CA MET A 91 0.51 18.26 -5.84
C MET A 91 1.14 17.42 -6.95
N ILE A 92 1.95 18.04 -7.82
CA ILE A 92 2.71 17.33 -8.85
C ILE A 92 3.75 16.43 -8.17
N ASP A 93 4.48 16.93 -7.18
CA ASP A 93 5.44 16.11 -6.42
C ASP A 93 4.76 14.95 -5.69
N LEU A 94 3.57 15.17 -5.14
CA LEU A 94 2.77 14.12 -4.53
C LEU A 94 2.41 13.04 -5.55
N ALA A 95 1.91 13.43 -6.72
CA ALA A 95 1.57 12.50 -7.79
C ALA A 95 2.80 11.73 -8.29
N THR A 96 3.94 12.40 -8.45
CA THR A 96 5.21 11.79 -8.82
C THR A 96 5.71 10.81 -7.76
N LYS A 97 5.65 11.17 -6.48
CA LYS A 97 6.03 10.28 -5.37
C LYS A 97 5.11 9.06 -5.28
N LEU A 98 3.80 9.23 -5.47
CA LEU A 98 2.83 8.13 -5.50
C LEU A 98 3.11 7.19 -6.65
N ASN A 99 3.28 7.72 -7.87
CA ASN A 99 3.61 6.92 -9.04
C ASN A 99 4.91 6.16 -8.82
N ALA A 100 5.99 6.82 -8.39
CA ALA A 100 7.26 6.17 -8.07
C ALA A 100 7.11 5.05 -7.01
N GLY A 101 6.27 5.26 -6.00
CA GLY A 101 5.92 4.25 -5.00
C GLY A 101 5.22 3.03 -5.58
N ILE A 102 4.24 3.25 -6.47
CA ILE A 102 3.55 2.18 -7.22
C ILE A 102 4.55 1.40 -8.07
N ILE A 103 5.42 2.08 -8.83
CA ILE A 103 6.46 1.44 -9.66
C ILE A 103 7.35 0.55 -8.80
N ARG A 104 7.82 1.07 -7.68
CA ARG A 104 8.78 0.38 -6.81
C ARG A 104 8.21 -0.90 -6.20
N GLU A 105 6.93 -0.89 -5.83
CA GLU A 105 6.28 -2.07 -5.27
C GLU A 105 5.83 -3.04 -6.38
N LEU A 106 5.43 -2.56 -7.56
CA LEU A 106 5.05 -3.41 -8.70
C LEU A 106 6.23 -3.99 -9.48
N ASN A 107 7.40 -3.36 -9.52
CA ASN A 107 8.60 -3.96 -10.14
C ASN A 107 9.02 -5.27 -9.45
N LYS A 108 8.48 -5.56 -8.26
CA LYS A 108 8.64 -6.86 -7.59
C LYS A 108 7.70 -7.95 -8.16
N SER A 109 6.73 -7.58 -9.00
CA SER A 109 5.74 -8.46 -9.63
C SER A 109 5.60 -8.09 -11.13
N GLU A 110 6.10 -8.94 -12.03
CA GLU A 110 6.39 -8.62 -13.45
C GLU A 110 5.22 -8.10 -14.32
N GLN A 111 3.97 -8.17 -13.85
CA GLN A 111 2.75 -8.00 -14.67
C GLN A 111 2.20 -6.56 -14.75
N GLY A 112 2.69 -5.61 -13.94
CA GLY A 112 2.19 -4.22 -13.91
C GLY A 112 2.89 -3.21 -14.84
N LEU A 113 3.99 -3.61 -15.47
CA LEU A 113 4.99 -2.70 -16.04
C LEU A 113 4.50 -1.83 -17.21
N ALA A 114 3.55 -2.31 -18.02
CA ALA A 114 3.10 -1.59 -19.22
C ALA A 114 2.21 -0.38 -18.92
N PHE A 115 1.39 -0.44 -17.85
CA PHE A 115 0.46 0.64 -17.48
C PHE A 115 1.18 1.77 -16.75
N ILE A 116 2.15 1.40 -15.91
CA ILE A 116 3.00 2.33 -15.17
C ILE A 116 3.80 3.24 -16.10
N LYS A 117 4.28 2.73 -17.24
CA LYS A 117 5.00 3.54 -18.24
C LYS A 117 4.14 4.67 -18.78
N LYS A 118 2.84 4.46 -18.99
CA LYS A 118 1.93 5.52 -19.46
C LYS A 118 1.76 6.63 -18.43
N SER A 119 1.66 6.28 -17.15
CA SER A 119 1.56 7.24 -16.03
C SER A 119 2.83 8.06 -15.88
N TRP A 120 3.99 7.42 -16.08
CA TRP A 120 5.29 8.08 -16.04
C TRP A 120 5.47 9.06 -17.22
N ASP A 121 5.16 8.62 -18.45
CA ASP A 121 5.24 9.46 -19.64
C ASP A 121 4.32 10.69 -19.53
N PHE A 122 3.15 10.56 -18.87
CA PHE A 122 2.25 11.66 -18.60
C PHE A 122 2.84 12.70 -17.64
N LEU A 123 3.36 12.27 -16.48
CA LEU A 123 3.99 13.16 -15.51
C LEU A 123 5.18 13.91 -16.13
N GLN A 124 6.00 13.20 -16.90
CA GLN A 124 7.16 13.79 -17.55
C GLN A 124 6.77 14.84 -18.60
N ARG A 125 5.69 14.62 -19.35
CA ARG A 125 5.15 15.64 -20.28
C ARG A 125 4.71 16.90 -19.55
N TRP A 126 4.15 16.75 -18.36
CA TRP A 126 3.70 17.87 -17.53
C TRP A 126 4.86 18.64 -16.90
N GLU A 127 5.90 17.94 -16.44
CA GLU A 127 7.12 18.56 -15.92
C GLU A 127 7.86 19.36 -17.01
N VAL A 128 7.98 18.79 -18.21
CA VAL A 128 8.62 19.44 -19.37
C VAL A 128 7.76 20.59 -19.93
N GLY A 129 6.44 20.50 -19.82
CA GLY A 129 5.50 21.56 -20.24
C GLY A 129 5.33 22.69 -19.22
N GLY A 130 5.55 22.43 -17.93
CA GLY A 130 5.27 23.34 -16.82
C GLY A 130 6.30 24.44 -16.57
N ILE A 131 7.52 24.31 -17.09
CA ILE A 131 8.55 25.35 -16.93
C ILE A 131 8.33 26.53 -17.91
N LYS A 132 7.52 26.36 -18.97
CA LYS A 132 7.24 27.44 -19.95
C LYS A 132 5.90 28.14 -19.79
N TYR A 133 4.92 27.56 -19.11
CA TYR A 133 3.57 28.13 -19.03
C TYR A 133 3.35 28.86 -17.70
N LYS A 134 3.99 30.02 -17.59
CA LYS A 134 3.77 30.96 -16.50
C LYS A 134 2.38 31.58 -16.65
N GLN A 135 1.52 31.32 -15.66
CA GLN A 135 0.33 32.08 -15.25
C GLN A 135 -0.93 31.99 -16.16
N GLU A 136 -2.10 31.87 -15.51
CA GLU A 136 -3.49 32.12 -15.98
C GLU A 136 -4.50 30.95 -16.24
N LYS A 137 -4.16 29.66 -16.09
CA LYS A 137 -5.20 28.58 -16.11
C LYS A 137 -4.97 27.48 -15.05
N HIS A 138 -5.03 27.85 -13.78
CA HIS A 138 -4.60 26.96 -12.70
C HIS A 138 -5.63 25.87 -12.31
N ASP A 139 -6.94 26.08 -12.49
CA ASP A 139 -7.94 25.12 -11.98
C ASP A 139 -8.22 23.94 -12.91
N SER A 140 -8.30 24.14 -14.23
CA SER A 140 -8.56 23.04 -15.17
C SER A 140 -7.40 22.03 -15.22
N SER A 141 -6.18 22.54 -15.08
CA SER A 141 -4.96 21.74 -15.13
C SER A 141 -4.83 20.78 -13.92
N MET A 142 -5.11 21.26 -12.70
CA MET A 142 -4.96 20.39 -11.52
C MET A 142 -6.01 19.27 -11.47
N SER A 143 -7.26 19.56 -11.85
CA SER A 143 -8.31 18.55 -11.92
C SER A 143 -7.96 17.44 -12.91
N GLU A 144 -7.48 17.82 -14.10
CA GLU A 144 -7.04 16.85 -15.13
C GLU A 144 -5.92 15.95 -14.63
N LEU A 145 -4.96 16.48 -13.85
CA LEU A 145 -3.89 15.67 -13.26
C LEU A 145 -4.44 14.64 -12.28
N ILE A 146 -5.36 15.04 -11.40
CA ILE A 146 -5.98 14.16 -10.40
C ILE A 146 -6.80 13.07 -11.09
N ASP A 147 -7.60 13.43 -12.09
CA ASP A 147 -8.45 12.49 -12.83
C ASP A 147 -7.58 11.47 -13.56
N ASN A 148 -6.56 11.92 -14.28
CA ASN A 148 -5.64 11.04 -15.01
C ASN A 148 -4.87 10.11 -14.07
N LEU A 149 -4.41 10.62 -12.92
CA LEU A 149 -3.77 9.79 -11.89
C LEU A 149 -4.73 8.73 -11.36
N SER A 150 -5.98 9.10 -11.09
CA SER A 150 -7.02 8.21 -10.58
C SER A 150 -7.34 7.09 -11.59
N PHE A 151 -7.51 7.42 -12.87
CA PHE A 151 -7.72 6.44 -13.94
C PHE A 151 -6.52 5.49 -14.06
N SER A 152 -5.30 6.03 -14.03
CA SER A 152 -4.07 5.25 -14.06
C SER A 152 -3.97 4.25 -12.90
N ILE A 153 -4.29 4.69 -11.67
CA ILE A 153 -4.30 3.81 -10.49
C ILE A 153 -5.36 2.72 -10.66
N ALA A 154 -6.58 3.08 -11.09
CA ALA A 154 -7.67 2.12 -11.28
C ALA A 154 -7.32 1.04 -12.32
N ASP A 155 -6.70 1.43 -13.45
CA ASP A 155 -6.29 0.47 -14.48
C ASP A 155 -5.13 -0.41 -14.02
N THR A 156 -4.20 0.15 -13.25
CA THR A 156 -3.11 -0.62 -12.62
C THR A 156 -3.67 -1.67 -11.66
N VAL A 157 -4.64 -1.30 -10.81
CA VAL A 157 -5.34 -2.25 -9.92
C VAL A 157 -6.02 -3.35 -10.73
N LYS A 158 -6.81 -3.00 -11.76
CA LYS A 158 -7.47 -4.00 -12.62
C LYS A 158 -6.48 -4.97 -13.27
N ALA A 159 -5.34 -4.48 -13.74
CA ALA A 159 -4.31 -5.31 -14.37
C ALA A 159 -3.71 -6.31 -13.38
N VAL A 160 -3.34 -5.84 -12.18
CA VAL A 160 -2.76 -6.69 -11.13
C VAL A 160 -3.77 -7.70 -10.58
N THR A 161 -5.05 -7.34 -10.47
CA THR A 161 -6.09 -8.26 -9.99
C THR A 161 -6.45 -9.33 -11.03
N LYS A 162 -6.54 -8.97 -12.32
CA LYS A 162 -6.73 -9.95 -13.41
C LYS A 162 -5.54 -10.91 -13.53
N SER A 163 -4.33 -10.39 -13.32
CA SER A 163 -3.07 -11.12 -13.23
C SER A 163 -3.12 -12.34 -12.29
N ASN A 164 -3.59 -12.09 -11.08
CA ASN A 164 -3.60 -13.08 -10.00
C ASN A 164 -4.81 -14.02 -10.03
N ALA A 165 -5.87 -13.68 -10.77
CA ALA A 165 -7.04 -14.55 -10.93
C ALA A 165 -6.70 -15.86 -11.64
N SER A 166 -5.73 -15.87 -12.57
CA SER A 166 -5.30 -17.10 -13.26
C SER A 166 -4.47 -18.04 -12.38
N THR A 167 -3.85 -17.55 -11.30
CA THR A 167 -3.03 -18.37 -10.40
C THR A 167 -3.83 -18.90 -9.20
N GLY A 168 -4.93 -18.23 -8.83
CA GLY A 168 -5.81 -18.64 -7.74
C GLY A 168 -6.95 -19.61 -8.13
N LEU A 169 -7.26 -19.75 -9.41
CA LEU A 169 -8.33 -20.64 -9.89
C LEU A 169 -7.92 -22.10 -10.08
N CYS A 170 -6.67 -22.49 -9.77
CA CYS A 170 -6.22 -23.88 -9.87
C CYS A 170 -6.37 -24.69 -8.58
N MET A 171 -7.14 -24.21 -7.59
CA MET A 171 -7.42 -24.96 -6.36
C MET A 171 -8.89 -24.84 -5.96
N ARG A 172 -9.78 -25.40 -6.78
CA ARG A 172 -11.03 -26.06 -6.36
C ARG A 172 -11.80 -26.52 -7.59
N GLU A 173 -11.59 -27.78 -7.97
CA GLU A 173 -12.65 -28.72 -8.35
C GLU A 173 -12.00 -30.09 -8.62
N GLN A 174 -11.93 -30.93 -7.60
CA GLN A 174 -12.13 -32.36 -7.79
C GLN A 174 -13.27 -32.76 -6.85
N LYS A 175 -14.46 -32.79 -7.43
CA LYS A 175 -15.54 -33.63 -6.97
C LYS A 175 -15.61 -34.74 -8.02
N ASP A 176 -15.42 -35.99 -7.60
CA ASP A 176 -16.07 -37.14 -8.22
C ASP A 176 -16.11 -38.30 -7.23
N GLU A 177 -17.33 -38.71 -6.91
CA GLU A 177 -17.69 -39.92 -6.19
C GLU A 177 -17.36 -41.17 -7.02
N ALA A 178 -16.82 -42.19 -6.36
CA ALA A 178 -16.99 -43.65 -6.55
C ALA A 178 -15.69 -44.31 -6.06
N THR A 179 -15.66 -45.21 -5.07
CA THR A 179 -16.31 -46.51 -5.11
C THR A 179 -16.21 -47.17 -3.73
N GLY A 180 -17.35 -47.68 -3.23
CA GLY A 180 -17.52 -48.92 -2.45
C GLY A 180 -16.52 -49.41 -1.39
N SER A 181 -17.12 -49.73 -0.22
CA SER A 181 -16.92 -50.94 0.61
C SER A 181 -15.86 -50.95 1.74
N GLY A 182 -16.32 -51.37 2.93
CA GLY A 182 -15.50 -51.85 4.06
C GLY A 182 -15.74 -51.10 5.39
N LEU A 183 -16.83 -51.37 6.12
CA LEU A 183 -16.94 -52.29 7.28
C LEU A 183 -16.18 -51.87 8.56
N PHE A 184 -16.95 -51.66 9.66
CA PHE A 184 -16.74 -52.01 11.09
C PHE A 184 -15.40 -51.58 11.77
N CYS A 185 -15.33 -51.00 12.98
CA CYS A 185 -16.21 -50.85 14.15
C CYS A 185 -16.08 -49.43 14.72
#